data_AF-A0A7V9K968-F1
#
_entry.id   AF-A0A7V9K968-F1
#
_cell.length_a   1.000
_cell.length_b   1.000
_cell.length_c   1.000
_cell.angle_alpha   90.00
_cell.angle_beta   90.00
_cell.angle_gamma   90.00
#
_symmetry.space_group_name_H-M   'P 1'
#
loop_
_entity.id
_entity.type
_entity.pdbx_description
1 polymer ?
#
loop_
_entity_poly.entity_id
_entity_poly.type
_entity_poly.pdbx_seq_one_letter_code
_entity_poly.pdbx_strand_id
1 'polypeptide(L)'
;HRPDPDNPEQGYHAPFYGAGSKLFAVTGRHELAAPPQPPNDPDNLSALQEVRGQGCAPGLMGTLPAGLPRRTANQTLRGIYWAYDGASGLGTPPRMYNQIVRKVAENIPNPDNPGGEVNTPEQNARLFALLNVAMGDAGILAWDQKYIHDLWRPVVGIREHDPSMGPTGMAGNAIDGDCDPFWLPLGAPLTNKVGKNFTPPFPAYPSGHATFGAAAFQITRLFYGVARDSTQDDLFDGLEFVSEETNGVNKDNSGTVRPRHARGFGDGLWRMIILNGRSRVDLGVHWVFDAFAVDANGQPDLDKQDAQGLRVGGIPLGLTIAEDIFDTEMQLSQEGPRAWQSPYSPCRRGSRLSSGAPVSSPSLRIPGRRSENDPAC
;
A
#
# COMPACT_ATOMS: atom_id res chain seq x y z
N HIS A 1 -5.49 -9.60 -11.06
CA HIS A 1 -5.02 -10.14 -9.77
C HIS A 1 -5.13 -11.64 -9.82
N ARG A 2 -4.13 -12.39 -9.35
CA ARG A 2 -4.27 -13.84 -9.18
C ARG A 2 -4.58 -14.16 -7.71
N PRO A 3 -5.65 -14.92 -7.42
CA PRO A 3 -5.99 -15.33 -6.06
C PRO A 3 -4.84 -16.10 -5.39
N ASP A 4 -4.85 -16.06 -4.06
CA ASP A 4 -4.00 -16.90 -3.24
C ASP A 4 -4.25 -18.39 -3.58
N PRO A 5 -3.23 -19.17 -3.97
CA PRO A 5 -3.41 -20.59 -4.26
C PRO A 5 -3.90 -21.39 -3.04
N ASP A 6 -3.71 -20.86 -1.84
CA ASP A 6 -4.12 -21.43 -0.58
C ASP A 6 -5.51 -20.94 -0.10
N ASN A 7 -6.12 -20.01 -0.85
CA ASN A 7 -7.50 -19.56 -0.71
C ASN A 7 -8.11 -19.20 -2.11
N PRO A 8 -8.29 -20.20 -2.99
CA PRO A 8 -8.59 -19.96 -4.40
C PRO A 8 -9.95 -19.30 -4.67
N GLU A 9 -10.87 -19.32 -3.71
CA GLU A 9 -12.24 -18.81 -3.84
C GLU A 9 -12.43 -17.36 -3.35
N GLN A 10 -11.36 -16.67 -2.92
CA GLN A 10 -11.45 -15.37 -2.23
C GLN A 10 -11.98 -14.18 -3.06
N GLY A 11 -12.15 -14.34 -4.37
CA GLY A 11 -12.66 -13.30 -5.27
C GLY A 11 -11.73 -12.08 -5.41
N TYR A 12 -12.32 -10.94 -5.80
CA TYR A 12 -11.62 -9.68 -6.02
C TYR A 12 -12.31 -8.53 -5.30
N HIS A 13 -11.59 -7.82 -4.45
CA HIS A 13 -12.16 -6.72 -3.66
C HIS A 13 -12.06 -5.37 -4.36
N ALA A 14 -13.21 -4.91 -4.86
CA ALA A 14 -13.40 -3.57 -5.40
C ALA A 14 -12.48 -3.20 -6.60
N PRO A 15 -12.40 -4.03 -7.66
CA PRO A 15 -11.46 -3.84 -8.77
C PRO A 15 -11.65 -2.54 -9.56
N PHE A 16 -12.84 -1.94 -9.51
CA PHE A 16 -13.17 -0.72 -10.23
C PHE A 16 -13.36 0.48 -9.32
N TYR A 17 -13.24 0.31 -7.99
CA TYR A 17 -13.53 1.38 -7.03
C TYR A 17 -12.57 2.56 -7.19
N GLY A 18 -11.25 2.32 -7.15
CA GLY A 18 -10.27 3.39 -7.26
C GLY A 18 -10.47 4.22 -8.53
N ALA A 19 -10.42 3.58 -9.70
CA ALA A 19 -10.61 4.24 -10.98
C ALA A 19 -12.00 4.87 -11.15
N GLY A 20 -13.06 4.24 -10.63
CA GLY A 20 -14.46 4.67 -10.80
C GLY A 20 -14.93 5.73 -9.81
N SER A 21 -14.19 5.99 -8.75
CA SER A 21 -14.56 6.94 -7.71
C SER A 21 -14.11 8.37 -8.00
N LYS A 22 -14.96 9.32 -7.60
CA LYS A 22 -14.58 10.73 -7.43
C LYS A 22 -13.73 10.88 -6.18
N LEU A 23 -12.77 11.78 -6.26
CA LEU A 23 -11.94 12.18 -5.12
C LEU A 23 -12.69 13.20 -4.25
N PHE A 24 -12.31 13.30 -2.99
CA PHE A 24 -12.90 14.21 -2.01
C PHE A 24 -12.22 15.57 -2.06
N ALA A 25 -10.89 15.62 -1.85
CA ALA A 25 -10.17 16.87 -1.69
C ALA A 25 -8.78 16.95 -2.34
N VAL A 26 -8.16 15.83 -2.75
CA VAL A 26 -6.90 15.92 -3.53
C VAL A 26 -7.11 16.67 -4.85
N THR A 27 -6.10 17.40 -5.29
CA THR A 27 -6.12 18.19 -6.54
C THR A 27 -5.77 17.37 -7.77
N GLY A 28 -5.24 16.16 -7.58
CA GLY A 28 -4.78 15.28 -8.65
C GLY A 28 -4.93 13.80 -8.29
N ARG A 29 -5.01 12.94 -9.31
CA ARG A 29 -4.88 11.49 -9.14
C ARG A 29 -3.40 11.13 -8.98
N HIS A 30 -2.85 11.30 -7.77
CA HIS A 30 -1.45 10.99 -7.47
C HIS A 30 -1.08 9.55 -7.86
N GLU A 31 0.01 9.41 -8.62
CA GLU A 31 0.49 8.12 -9.14
C GLU A 31 1.78 7.69 -8.45
N LEU A 32 2.14 6.43 -8.66
CA LEU A 32 3.36 5.82 -8.13
C LEU A 32 4.26 5.34 -9.26
N ALA A 33 5.56 5.26 -8.96
CA ALA A 33 6.49 4.53 -9.80
C ALA A 33 6.05 3.06 -9.89
N ALA A 34 6.37 2.41 -11.02
CA ALA A 34 6.17 0.98 -11.14
C ALA A 34 6.96 0.22 -10.05
N PRO A 35 6.41 -0.86 -9.47
CA PRO A 35 7.14 -1.64 -8.48
C PRO A 35 8.36 -2.34 -9.10
N PRO A 36 9.40 -2.67 -8.31
CA PRO A 36 10.50 -3.52 -8.75
C PRO A 36 10.03 -4.82 -9.40
N GLN A 37 10.56 -5.15 -10.58
CA GLN A 37 10.03 -6.22 -11.43
C GLN A 37 10.74 -7.57 -11.21
N PRO A 38 10.01 -8.68 -10.98
CA PRO A 38 10.63 -10.01 -10.90
C PRO A 38 11.15 -10.48 -12.28
N PRO A 39 12.08 -11.45 -12.32
CA PRO A 39 12.78 -12.05 -11.18
C PRO A 39 14.14 -11.40 -10.88
N ASN A 40 14.66 -10.57 -11.80
CA ASN A 40 16.07 -10.14 -11.80
C ASN A 40 16.32 -8.73 -11.26
N ASP A 41 15.27 -7.99 -10.89
CA ASP A 41 15.46 -6.70 -10.22
C ASP A 41 16.02 -6.93 -8.81
N PRO A 42 17.18 -6.34 -8.44
CA PRO A 42 17.79 -6.53 -7.13
C PRO A 42 16.88 -6.13 -5.96
N ASP A 43 16.07 -5.08 -6.12
CA ASP A 43 15.13 -4.65 -5.08
C ASP A 43 13.99 -5.68 -4.92
N ASN A 44 13.56 -6.30 -6.03
CA ASN A 44 12.57 -7.37 -6.01
C ASN A 44 13.11 -8.61 -5.31
N LEU A 45 14.32 -9.04 -5.67
CA LEU A 45 14.96 -10.24 -5.10
C LEU A 45 15.22 -10.07 -3.59
N SER A 46 15.73 -8.90 -3.17
CA SER A 46 15.94 -8.61 -1.75
C SER A 46 14.62 -8.63 -0.97
N ALA A 47 13.56 -8.02 -1.50
CA ALA A 47 12.24 -8.05 -0.89
C ALA A 47 11.65 -9.47 -0.81
N LEU A 48 11.92 -10.30 -1.82
CA LEU A 48 11.49 -11.69 -1.84
C LEU A 48 12.16 -12.49 -0.73
N GLN A 49 13.48 -12.39 -0.60
CA GLN A 49 14.24 -13.08 0.44
C GLN A 49 13.82 -12.61 1.85
N GLU A 50 13.61 -11.30 2.03
CA GLU A 50 13.10 -10.74 3.28
C GLU A 50 11.75 -11.34 3.66
N VAL A 51 10.76 -11.28 2.77
CA VAL A 51 9.41 -11.80 3.05
C VAL A 51 9.41 -13.32 3.19
N ARG A 52 10.22 -14.04 2.42
CA ARG A 52 10.34 -15.50 2.54
C ARG A 52 10.80 -15.89 3.94
N GLY A 53 11.80 -15.22 4.50
CA GLY A 53 12.32 -15.51 5.84
C GLY A 53 11.45 -14.94 6.97
N GLN A 54 11.00 -13.70 6.83
CA GLN A 54 10.35 -12.95 7.90
C GLN A 54 8.82 -12.94 7.82
N GLY A 55 8.23 -13.24 6.68
CA GLY A 55 6.78 -13.34 6.48
C GLY A 55 6.22 -14.74 6.66
N CYS A 56 7.07 -15.77 6.74
CA CYS A 56 6.68 -17.19 6.75
C CYS A 56 5.73 -17.59 7.90
N ALA A 57 4.83 -18.53 7.66
CA ALA A 57 3.99 -19.14 8.69
C ALA A 57 4.85 -19.78 9.79
N PRO A 58 4.51 -19.65 11.09
CA PRO A 58 5.32 -20.18 12.19
C PRO A 58 5.64 -21.67 12.06
N GLY A 59 4.69 -22.49 11.62
CA GLY A 59 4.87 -23.93 11.43
C GLY A 59 5.80 -24.32 10.27
N LEU A 60 6.09 -23.39 9.35
CA LEU A 60 6.98 -23.60 8.21
C LEU A 60 8.37 -23.01 8.44
N MET A 61 8.63 -22.31 9.54
CA MET A 61 9.95 -21.69 9.77
C MET A 61 11.12 -22.70 9.81
N GLY A 62 10.84 -23.97 10.08
CA GLY A 62 11.82 -25.05 10.03
C GLY A 62 12.24 -25.46 8.61
N THR A 63 11.47 -25.11 7.58
CA THR A 63 11.78 -25.42 6.17
C THR A 63 12.63 -24.34 5.51
N LEU A 64 12.82 -23.18 6.17
CA LEU A 64 13.60 -22.08 5.64
C LEU A 64 15.10 -22.44 5.52
N PRO A 65 15.78 -22.04 4.43
CA PRO A 65 17.20 -22.26 4.25
C PRO A 65 18.06 -21.74 5.40
N ALA A 66 19.18 -22.41 5.65
CA ALA A 66 20.17 -21.94 6.62
C ALA A 66 20.70 -20.56 6.19
N GLY A 67 20.80 -19.62 7.13
CA GLY A 67 21.28 -18.26 6.86
C GLY A 67 20.21 -17.25 6.45
N LEU A 68 18.99 -17.69 6.08
CA LEU A 68 17.90 -16.76 5.80
C LEU A 68 17.31 -16.21 7.12
N PRO A 69 17.29 -14.89 7.36
CA PRO A 69 16.80 -14.33 8.61
C PRO A 69 15.33 -14.67 8.86
N ARG A 70 15.05 -15.27 10.02
CA ARG A 70 13.70 -15.65 10.44
C ARG A 70 13.01 -14.53 11.20
N ARG A 71 11.68 -14.48 11.14
CA ARG A 71 10.88 -13.53 11.93
C ARG A 71 11.14 -13.68 13.43
N THR A 72 11.31 -12.55 14.11
CA THR A 72 11.41 -12.45 15.58
C THR A 72 10.02 -12.33 16.24
N ALA A 73 9.97 -12.49 17.56
CA ALA A 73 8.75 -12.25 18.34
C ALA A 73 8.25 -10.80 18.20
N ASN A 74 9.17 -9.82 18.24
CA ASN A 74 8.84 -8.40 18.07
C ASN A 74 8.27 -8.08 16.68
N GLN A 75 8.78 -8.72 15.63
CA GLN A 75 8.22 -8.60 14.28
C GLN A 75 6.81 -9.22 14.20
N THR A 76 6.61 -10.39 14.80
CA THR A 76 5.26 -11.01 14.87
C THR A 76 4.27 -10.09 15.58
N LEU A 77 4.67 -9.53 16.72
CA LEU A 77 3.87 -8.57 17.47
C LEU A 77 3.59 -7.32 16.64
N ARG A 78 4.59 -6.74 15.97
CA ARG A 78 4.38 -5.58 15.08
C ARG A 78 3.40 -5.89 13.96
N GLY A 79 3.53 -7.03 13.29
CA GLY A 79 2.62 -7.47 12.25
C GLY A 79 1.17 -7.54 12.73
N ILE A 80 0.93 -8.25 13.83
CA ILE A 80 -0.41 -8.44 14.39
C ILE A 80 -0.98 -7.13 14.95
N TYR A 81 -0.15 -6.30 15.60
CA TYR A 81 -0.59 -5.07 16.28
C TYR A 81 -1.28 -4.08 15.33
N TRP A 82 -0.81 -3.97 14.09
CA TRP A 82 -1.33 -3.06 13.06
C TRP A 82 -2.31 -3.73 12.10
N ALA A 83 -2.87 -4.90 12.45
CA ALA A 83 -3.68 -5.68 11.53
C ALA A 83 -5.05 -5.06 11.21
N TYR A 84 -6.04 -5.20 12.10
CA TYR A 84 -7.39 -4.66 11.89
C TYR A 84 -7.93 -5.03 10.51
N ASP A 85 -7.77 -6.28 10.09
CA ASP A 85 -8.06 -6.75 8.73
C ASP A 85 -9.54 -7.13 8.54
N GLY A 86 -10.46 -6.29 9.05
CA GLY A 86 -11.92 -6.53 8.97
C GLY A 86 -12.44 -7.57 9.95
N ALA A 87 -11.70 -7.85 11.02
CA ALA A 87 -12.06 -8.87 12.00
C ALA A 87 -13.29 -8.48 12.85
N SER A 88 -14.05 -9.49 13.26
CA SER A 88 -15.26 -9.30 14.08
C SER A 88 -14.93 -8.61 15.40
N GLY A 89 -15.62 -7.51 15.70
CA GLY A 89 -15.39 -6.69 16.90
C GLY A 89 -14.21 -5.71 16.82
N LEU A 90 -13.41 -5.75 15.75
CA LEU A 90 -12.25 -4.84 15.54
C LEU A 90 -12.46 -3.89 14.35
N GLY A 91 -13.09 -4.35 13.27
CA GLY A 91 -13.26 -3.56 12.06
C GLY A 91 -11.99 -3.43 11.22
N THR A 92 -11.83 -2.30 10.54
CA THR A 92 -10.80 -2.04 9.51
C THR A 92 -9.71 -1.07 9.99
N PRO A 93 -8.57 -0.93 9.28
CA PRO A 93 -7.46 -0.09 9.74
C PRO A 93 -7.83 1.39 10.01
N PRO A 94 -8.71 2.05 9.23
CA PRO A 94 -9.18 3.40 9.55
C PRO A 94 -9.78 3.57 10.95
N ARG A 95 -10.35 2.51 11.54
CA ARG A 95 -10.82 2.54 12.94
C ARG A 95 -9.65 2.71 13.90
N MET A 96 -8.59 1.92 13.75
CA MET A 96 -7.39 2.02 14.59
C MET A 96 -6.75 3.40 14.49
N TYR A 97 -6.62 3.94 13.28
CA TYR A 97 -6.01 5.26 13.08
C TYR A 97 -6.85 6.37 13.74
N ASN A 98 -8.19 6.31 13.64
CA ASN A 98 -9.07 7.20 14.41
C ASN A 98 -8.89 7.02 15.93
N GLN A 99 -8.77 5.78 16.44
CA GLN A 99 -8.53 5.55 17.88
C GLN A 99 -7.22 6.20 18.37
N ILE A 100 -6.16 6.15 17.56
CA ILE A 100 -4.87 6.78 17.86
C ILE A 100 -5.00 8.31 17.82
N VAL A 101 -5.58 8.87 16.76
CA VAL A 101 -5.71 10.34 16.63
C VAL A 101 -6.64 10.93 17.69
N ARG A 102 -7.63 10.17 18.18
CA ARG A 102 -8.42 10.56 19.36
C ARG A 102 -7.56 10.75 20.61
N LYS A 103 -6.59 9.84 20.86
CA LYS A 103 -5.65 10.02 21.97
C LYS A 103 -4.80 11.28 21.82
N VAL A 104 -4.36 11.58 20.60
CA VAL A 104 -3.64 12.83 20.30
C VAL A 104 -4.54 14.03 20.64
N ALA A 105 -5.74 14.08 20.07
CA ALA A 105 -6.72 15.15 20.28
C ALA A 105 -7.14 15.38 21.74
N GLU A 106 -7.19 14.31 22.54
CA GLU A 106 -7.59 14.36 23.94
C GLU A 106 -6.44 14.76 24.89
N ASN A 107 -5.17 14.69 24.46
CA ASN A 107 -4.02 14.81 25.37
C ASN A 107 -2.93 15.78 24.91
N ILE A 108 -2.84 16.11 23.62
CA ILE A 108 -1.76 16.95 23.08
C ILE A 108 -2.25 18.39 22.98
N PRO A 109 -1.52 19.36 23.57
CA PRO A 109 -1.81 20.78 23.40
C PRO A 109 -1.84 21.17 21.92
N ASN A 110 -2.84 21.94 21.52
CA ASN A 110 -2.87 22.51 20.18
C ASN A 110 -1.93 23.74 20.15
N PRO A 111 -1.00 23.85 19.20
CA PRO A 111 -0.10 25.01 19.12
C PRO A 111 -0.83 26.35 18.92
N ASP A 112 -2.06 26.34 18.39
CA ASP A 112 -2.87 27.54 18.19
C ASP A 112 -3.61 27.98 19.46
N ASN A 113 -3.61 27.16 20.53
CA ASN A 113 -4.33 27.46 21.77
C ASN A 113 -3.41 28.14 22.82
N PRO A 114 -3.78 29.33 23.32
CA PRO A 114 -2.96 30.09 24.25
C PRO A 114 -3.07 29.53 25.67
N GLY A 115 -2.00 28.89 26.17
CA GLY A 115 -2.00 28.34 27.53
C GLY A 115 -1.73 26.84 27.60
N GLY A 116 -1.54 26.18 26.45
CA GLY A 116 -1.24 24.76 26.38
C GLY A 116 -2.50 23.88 26.48
N GLU A 117 -3.67 24.40 26.10
CA GLU A 117 -4.89 23.61 26.04
C GLU A 117 -4.92 22.68 24.82
N VAL A 118 -5.57 21.53 24.99
CA VAL A 118 -5.92 20.62 23.89
C VAL A 118 -6.96 21.25 22.94
N ASN A 119 -7.27 20.57 21.84
CA ASN A 119 -8.23 21.05 20.83
C ASN A 119 -9.59 21.48 21.41
N THR A 120 -10.12 22.61 20.92
CA THR A 120 -11.53 22.96 21.07
C THR A 120 -12.44 22.01 20.26
N PRO A 121 -13.77 22.00 20.49
CA PRO A 121 -14.70 21.23 19.67
C PRO A 121 -14.60 21.52 18.16
N GLU A 122 -14.41 22.78 17.78
CA GLU A 122 -14.28 23.22 16.38
C GLU A 122 -12.96 22.73 15.76
N GLN A 123 -11.87 22.81 16.51
CA GLN A 123 -10.56 22.25 16.10
C GLN A 123 -10.65 20.73 15.93
N ASN A 124 -11.35 20.03 16.82
CA ASN A 124 -11.60 18.59 16.66
C ASN A 124 -12.46 18.29 15.43
N ALA A 125 -13.51 19.09 15.16
CA ALA A 125 -14.30 18.94 13.95
C ALA A 125 -13.42 19.09 12.69
N ARG A 126 -12.50 20.07 12.66
CA ARG A 126 -11.55 20.26 11.56
C ARG A 126 -10.55 19.09 11.45
N LEU A 127 -9.94 18.67 12.56
CA LEU A 127 -8.99 17.55 12.59
C LEU A 127 -9.63 16.27 12.06
N PHE A 128 -10.82 15.89 12.55
CA PHE A 128 -11.47 14.65 12.14
C PHE A 128 -12.04 14.71 10.72
N ALA A 129 -12.39 15.89 10.22
CA ALA A 129 -12.74 16.08 8.82
C ALA A 129 -11.50 15.85 7.92
N LEU A 130 -10.39 16.54 8.21
CA LEU A 130 -9.12 16.37 7.48
C LEU A 130 -8.64 14.92 7.50
N LEU A 131 -8.62 14.30 8.68
CA LEU A 131 -8.21 12.91 8.89
C LEU A 131 -8.99 11.93 8.01
N ASN A 132 -10.32 11.99 8.05
CA ASN A 132 -11.16 11.00 7.37
C ASN A 132 -11.30 11.29 5.87
N VAL A 133 -11.19 12.56 5.43
CA VAL A 133 -11.08 12.92 4.01
C VAL A 133 -9.76 12.42 3.43
N ALA A 134 -8.64 12.64 4.13
CA ALA A 134 -7.33 12.14 3.71
C ALA A 134 -7.29 10.61 3.62
N MET A 135 -7.87 9.90 4.59
CA MET A 135 -8.02 8.45 4.48
C MET A 135 -8.97 8.01 3.36
N GLY A 136 -10.03 8.79 3.07
CA GLY A 136 -10.94 8.52 1.95
C GLY A 136 -10.21 8.54 0.61
N ASP A 137 -9.47 9.63 0.33
CA ASP A 137 -8.68 9.76 -0.90
C ASP A 137 -7.50 8.78 -0.95
N ALA A 138 -6.88 8.47 0.20
CA ALA A 138 -5.89 7.40 0.31
C ALA A 138 -6.45 6.04 -0.11
N GLY A 139 -7.68 5.72 0.29
CA GLY A 139 -8.36 4.49 -0.12
C GLY A 139 -8.62 4.45 -1.63
N ILE A 140 -9.13 5.54 -2.20
CA ILE A 140 -9.40 5.65 -3.63
C ILE A 140 -8.10 5.47 -4.44
N LEU A 141 -7.07 6.24 -4.11
CA LEU A 141 -5.82 6.24 -4.89
C LEU A 141 -5.00 4.97 -4.68
N ALA A 142 -4.96 4.40 -3.47
CA ALA A 142 -4.31 3.10 -3.25
C ALA A 142 -4.99 1.99 -4.07
N TRP A 143 -6.33 1.96 -4.13
CA TRP A 143 -7.04 0.97 -4.96
C TRP A 143 -6.87 1.21 -6.46
N ASP A 144 -6.78 2.47 -6.91
CA ASP A 144 -6.47 2.80 -8.30
C ASP A 144 -5.10 2.21 -8.68
N GLN A 145 -4.06 2.53 -7.90
CA GLN A 145 -2.70 2.03 -8.13
C GLN A 145 -2.60 0.50 -8.02
N LYS A 146 -3.33 -0.13 -7.08
CA LYS A 146 -3.42 -1.60 -6.96
C LYS A 146 -3.82 -2.28 -8.27
N TYR A 147 -4.88 -1.78 -8.89
CA TYR A 147 -5.41 -2.40 -10.11
C TYR A 147 -4.74 -1.87 -11.39
N ILE A 148 -4.01 -0.75 -11.34
CA ILE A 148 -3.10 -0.33 -12.42
C ILE A 148 -1.89 -1.28 -12.51
N HIS A 149 -1.23 -1.57 -11.39
CA HIS A 149 -0.02 -2.40 -11.40
C HIS A 149 -0.30 -3.91 -11.33
N ASP A 150 -1.44 -4.29 -10.75
CA ASP A 150 -1.90 -5.67 -10.61
C ASP A 150 -0.86 -6.64 -10.05
N LEU A 151 0.03 -6.15 -9.18
CA LEU A 151 1.13 -6.92 -8.65
C LEU A 151 0.65 -8.06 -7.75
N TRP A 152 1.25 -9.23 -7.92
CA TRP A 152 0.99 -10.41 -7.12
C TRP A 152 1.40 -10.26 -5.64
N ARG A 153 0.77 -11.07 -4.77
CA ARG A 153 1.10 -11.16 -3.35
C ARG A 153 2.36 -12.01 -3.12
N PRO A 154 3.05 -11.87 -1.97
CA PRO A 154 4.22 -12.70 -1.66
C PRO A 154 4.00 -14.21 -1.75
N VAL A 155 2.84 -14.70 -1.30
CA VAL A 155 2.49 -16.13 -1.40
C VAL A 155 2.55 -16.66 -2.83
N VAL A 156 2.18 -15.84 -3.80
CA VAL A 156 2.28 -16.17 -5.21
C VAL A 156 3.73 -16.05 -5.68
N GLY A 157 4.37 -14.90 -5.44
CA GLY A 157 5.69 -14.61 -5.99
C GLY A 157 6.79 -15.55 -5.48
N ILE A 158 6.70 -16.01 -4.22
CA ILE A 158 7.66 -16.97 -3.64
C ILE A 158 7.42 -18.39 -4.18
N ARG A 159 6.15 -18.81 -4.30
CA ARG A 159 5.80 -20.15 -4.79
C ARG A 159 6.08 -20.33 -6.28
N GLU A 160 6.09 -19.23 -7.03
CA GLU A 160 6.27 -19.21 -8.48
C GLU A 160 7.51 -18.42 -8.92
N HIS A 161 8.50 -18.29 -8.03
CA HIS A 161 9.76 -17.65 -8.38
C HIS A 161 10.50 -18.40 -9.49
N ASP A 162 10.48 -19.73 -9.45
CA ASP A 162 11.08 -20.57 -10.46
C ASP A 162 10.19 -20.67 -11.73
N PRO A 163 10.74 -20.54 -12.96
CA PRO A 163 9.96 -20.62 -14.19
C PRO A 163 9.25 -21.95 -14.44
N SER A 164 9.62 -23.03 -13.74
CA SER A 164 8.93 -24.32 -13.79
C SER A 164 7.66 -24.36 -12.94
N MET A 165 7.44 -23.35 -12.10
CA MET A 165 6.27 -23.21 -11.26
C MET A 165 5.24 -22.27 -11.88
N GLY A 166 3.99 -22.41 -11.42
CA GLY A 166 2.87 -21.58 -11.86
C GLY A 166 2.16 -22.05 -13.14
N PRO A 167 1.19 -21.28 -13.64
CA PRO A 167 0.26 -21.74 -14.67
C PRO A 167 0.89 -22.09 -16.03
N THR A 168 2.03 -21.50 -16.36
CA THR A 168 2.75 -21.71 -17.63
C THR A 168 4.00 -22.56 -17.50
N GLY A 169 4.21 -23.19 -16.32
CA GLY A 169 5.47 -23.81 -15.90
C GLY A 169 6.27 -24.47 -17.03
N MET A 170 7.50 -24.00 -17.23
CA MET A 170 8.41 -24.57 -18.22
C MET A 170 9.21 -25.72 -17.58
N ALA A 171 9.30 -26.86 -18.27
CA ALA A 171 10.01 -28.02 -17.71
C ALA A 171 11.45 -27.66 -17.28
N GLY A 172 11.76 -27.95 -16.01
CA GLY A 172 13.08 -27.76 -15.41
C GLY A 172 13.43 -28.95 -14.52
N ASN A 173 14.72 -29.18 -14.29
CA ASN A 173 15.21 -30.31 -13.49
C ASN A 173 15.59 -29.93 -12.05
N ALA A 174 15.68 -28.64 -11.75
CA ALA A 174 16.00 -28.10 -10.43
C ALA A 174 15.10 -26.88 -10.17
N ILE A 175 14.80 -26.63 -8.90
CA ILE A 175 14.03 -25.48 -8.43
C ILE A 175 15.02 -24.41 -7.95
N ASP A 176 14.82 -23.16 -8.36
CA ASP A 176 15.56 -22.01 -7.86
C ASP A 176 15.56 -21.97 -6.32
N GLY A 177 16.71 -21.66 -5.72
CA GLY A 177 16.89 -21.64 -4.27
C GLY A 177 15.97 -20.65 -3.54
N ASP A 178 15.49 -19.60 -4.23
CA ASP A 178 14.54 -18.60 -3.74
C ASP A 178 13.08 -18.96 -3.98
N CYS A 179 12.81 -20.03 -4.74
CA CYS A 179 11.48 -20.61 -4.86
C CYS A 179 11.16 -21.51 -3.66
N ASP A 180 9.94 -21.40 -3.14
CA ASP A 180 9.36 -22.36 -2.19
C ASP A 180 7.90 -22.61 -2.57
N PRO A 181 7.61 -23.68 -3.33
CA PRO A 181 6.27 -23.97 -3.87
C PRO A 181 5.20 -24.25 -2.81
N PHE A 182 5.60 -24.43 -1.55
CA PHE A 182 4.72 -24.72 -0.43
C PHE A 182 4.74 -23.62 0.65
N TRP A 183 5.41 -22.50 0.37
CA TRP A 183 5.48 -21.37 1.29
C TRP A 183 4.10 -20.80 1.60
N LEU A 184 3.85 -20.56 2.89
CA LEU A 184 2.67 -19.87 3.38
C LEU A 184 3.07 -18.67 4.24
N PRO A 185 2.31 -17.56 4.19
CA PRO A 185 2.55 -16.41 5.05
C PRO A 185 2.05 -16.67 6.48
N LEU A 186 2.51 -15.85 7.44
CA LEU A 186 1.83 -15.70 8.74
C LEU A 186 0.37 -15.29 8.52
N GLY A 187 0.14 -14.42 7.53
CA GLY A 187 -1.15 -14.00 7.03
C GLY A 187 -1.81 -12.89 7.85
N ALA A 188 -2.80 -12.24 7.25
CA ALA A 188 -3.70 -11.34 7.96
C ALA A 188 -4.46 -12.13 9.04
N PRO A 189 -4.45 -11.68 10.31
CA PRO A 189 -4.98 -12.44 11.42
C PRO A 189 -6.51 -12.57 11.33
N LEU A 190 -7.00 -13.80 11.45
CA LEU A 190 -8.43 -14.09 11.53
C LEU A 190 -8.95 -13.92 12.98
N THR A 191 -8.82 -12.71 13.52
CA THR A 191 -9.12 -12.42 14.92
C THR A 191 -10.60 -12.68 15.26
N ASN A 192 -10.84 -13.23 16.44
CA ASN A 192 -12.16 -13.64 16.96
C ASN A 192 -12.89 -14.71 16.14
N LYS A 193 -12.18 -15.43 15.27
CA LYS A 193 -12.74 -16.55 14.50
C LYS A 193 -11.71 -17.66 14.35
N VAL A 194 -12.09 -18.89 14.70
CA VAL A 194 -11.22 -20.05 14.48
C VAL A 194 -11.12 -20.34 12.99
N GLY A 195 -9.89 -20.51 12.50
CA GLY A 195 -9.63 -20.81 11.10
C GLY A 195 -8.23 -20.43 10.68
N LYS A 196 -8.03 -20.36 9.38
CA LYS A 196 -6.76 -20.00 8.78
C LYS A 196 -6.65 -18.48 8.66
N ASN A 197 -5.47 -17.93 8.93
CA ASN A 197 -5.14 -16.58 8.48
C ASN A 197 -5.17 -16.54 6.95
N PHE A 198 -5.32 -15.34 6.37
CA PHE A 198 -5.58 -15.18 4.94
C PHE A 198 -4.65 -14.14 4.32
N THR A 199 -4.56 -14.10 2.99
CA THR A 199 -4.03 -12.93 2.28
C THR A 199 -5.21 -12.11 1.74
N PRO A 200 -5.20 -10.77 1.84
CA PRO A 200 -6.35 -9.99 1.39
C PRO A 200 -6.58 -10.08 -0.14
N PRO A 201 -7.84 -10.18 -0.61
CA PRO A 201 -8.21 -10.53 -1.99
C PRO A 201 -8.11 -9.35 -2.98
N PHE A 202 -6.93 -8.74 -3.04
CA PHE A 202 -6.60 -7.62 -3.93
C PHE A 202 -5.08 -7.54 -4.17
N PRO A 203 -4.62 -6.86 -5.26
CA PRO A 203 -3.20 -6.71 -5.58
C PRO A 203 -2.34 -6.14 -4.45
N ALA A 204 -1.05 -6.46 -4.48
CA ALA A 204 -0.09 -6.10 -3.44
C ALA A 204 0.28 -4.61 -3.48
N TYR A 205 0.73 -4.09 -4.62
CA TYR A 205 1.33 -2.76 -4.70
C TYR A 205 0.32 -1.64 -5.05
N PRO A 206 0.26 -0.53 -4.29
CA PRO A 206 0.91 -0.28 -3.00
C PRO A 206 0.14 -0.90 -1.83
N SER A 207 0.74 -0.94 -0.64
CA SER A 207 0.07 -1.38 0.58
C SER A 207 -0.96 -0.35 1.03
N GLY A 208 -2.23 -0.79 1.17
CA GLY A 208 -3.31 0.07 1.66
C GLY A 208 -3.05 0.57 3.08
N HIS A 209 -2.61 -0.30 4.00
CA HIS A 209 -2.20 0.09 5.35
C HIS A 209 -1.14 1.19 5.33
N ALA A 210 -0.10 1.06 4.50
CA ALA A 210 0.95 2.06 4.38
C ALA A 210 0.37 3.41 3.92
N THR A 211 -0.49 3.42 2.89
CA THR A 211 -1.12 4.65 2.39
C THR A 211 -2.08 5.28 3.38
N PHE A 212 -3.00 4.52 3.97
CA PHE A 212 -3.93 5.03 4.97
C PHE A 212 -3.20 5.58 6.20
N GLY A 213 -2.25 4.82 6.75
CA GLY A 213 -1.52 5.24 7.94
C GLY A 213 -0.66 6.48 7.69
N ALA A 214 0.03 6.55 6.56
CA ALA A 214 0.79 7.73 6.17
C ALA A 214 -0.12 8.95 5.99
N ALA A 215 -1.23 8.82 5.27
CA ALA A 215 -2.19 9.92 5.09
C ALA A 215 -2.78 10.39 6.44
N ALA A 216 -3.23 9.46 7.27
CA ALA A 216 -3.85 9.74 8.56
C ALA A 216 -2.91 10.46 9.54
N PHE A 217 -1.69 9.95 9.64
CA PHE A 217 -0.73 10.47 10.60
C PHE A 217 -0.01 11.71 10.09
N GLN A 218 0.24 11.84 8.78
CA GLN A 218 0.84 13.06 8.24
C GLN A 218 -0.14 14.24 8.28
N ILE A 219 -1.42 14.06 7.92
CA ILE A 219 -2.40 15.15 8.02
C ILE A 219 -2.58 15.61 9.49
N THR A 220 -2.48 14.67 10.44
CA THR A 220 -2.50 14.98 11.87
C THR A 220 -1.23 15.75 12.27
N ARG A 221 -0.04 15.31 11.82
CA ARG A 221 1.23 16.01 12.06
C ARG A 221 1.20 17.45 11.54
N LEU A 222 0.71 17.66 10.32
CA LEU A 222 0.54 18.99 9.72
C LEU A 222 -0.45 19.85 10.53
N PHE A 223 -1.57 19.26 10.97
CA PHE A 223 -2.56 19.96 11.81
C PHE A 223 -1.97 20.47 13.14
N TYR A 224 -1.06 19.72 13.76
CA TYR A 224 -0.35 20.15 14.98
C TYR A 224 0.94 20.93 14.70
N GLY A 225 1.13 21.43 13.48
CA GLY A 225 2.26 22.31 13.14
C GLY A 225 3.61 21.60 13.02
N VAL A 226 3.64 20.27 12.93
CA VAL A 226 4.88 19.55 12.64
C VAL A 226 5.30 19.84 11.20
N ALA A 227 6.57 20.23 11.01
CA ALA A 227 7.13 20.52 9.70
C ALA A 227 6.98 19.30 8.76
N ARG A 228 6.59 19.59 7.52
CA ARG A 228 6.28 18.59 6.48
C ARG A 228 7.39 17.56 6.29
N ASP A 229 8.62 18.06 6.18
CA ASP A 229 9.85 17.31 5.90
C ASP A 229 10.48 16.73 7.17
N SER A 230 9.92 16.99 8.35
CA SER A 230 10.41 16.41 9.59
C SER A 230 10.12 14.91 9.64
N THR A 231 11.12 14.12 10.01
CA THR A 231 10.94 12.69 10.33
C THR A 231 10.81 12.45 11.83
N GLN A 232 10.52 13.50 12.60
CA GLN A 232 10.44 13.50 14.07
C GLN A 232 9.19 14.26 14.51
N ASP A 233 8.57 13.80 15.59
CA ASP A 233 7.54 14.49 16.35
C ASP A 233 7.40 13.83 17.73
N ASP A 234 6.67 14.49 18.63
CA ASP A 234 6.39 14.08 20.00
C ASP A 234 4.87 13.98 20.27
N LEU A 235 4.04 13.92 19.22
CA LEU A 235 2.57 13.92 19.33
C LEU A 235 2.00 12.65 20.01
N PHE A 236 2.86 11.72 20.41
CA PHE A 236 2.50 10.55 21.19
C PHE A 236 3.47 10.27 22.35
N ASP A 237 4.29 11.27 22.73
CA ASP A 237 5.15 11.15 23.90
C ASP A 237 4.34 11.09 25.20
N GLY A 238 4.77 10.22 26.12
CA GLY A 238 4.04 9.92 27.36
C GLY A 238 2.67 9.23 27.18
N LEU A 239 2.21 8.98 25.94
CA LEU A 239 0.94 8.30 25.67
C LEU A 239 1.13 6.81 25.42
N GLU A 240 0.10 6.03 25.75
CA GLU A 240 0.06 4.59 25.47
C GLU A 240 -1.10 4.22 24.55
N PHE A 241 -0.87 3.28 23.64
CA PHE A 241 -1.91 2.64 22.83
C PHE A 241 -1.94 1.12 23.07
N VAL A 242 -3.14 0.55 23.13
CA VAL A 242 -3.37 -0.90 23.17
C VAL A 242 -4.15 -1.26 21.92
N SER A 243 -3.49 -1.94 20.98
CA SER A 243 -4.18 -2.50 19.82
C SER A 243 -5.21 -3.52 20.28
N GLU A 244 -6.39 -3.49 19.69
CA GLU A 244 -7.42 -4.50 19.95
C GLU A 244 -7.02 -5.88 19.46
N GLU A 245 -6.04 -5.98 18.57
CA GLU A 245 -5.45 -7.25 18.19
C GLU A 245 -4.68 -7.90 19.35
N THR A 246 -4.28 -7.14 20.37
CA THR A 246 -3.50 -7.60 21.52
C THR A 246 -3.96 -6.91 22.81
N ASN A 247 -5.25 -7.02 23.13
CA ASN A 247 -5.87 -6.31 24.28
C ASN A 247 -6.11 -7.19 25.51
N GLY A 248 -5.73 -8.47 25.50
CA GLY A 248 -6.01 -9.40 26.60
C GLY A 248 -7.43 -9.99 26.59
N VAL A 249 -8.22 -9.71 25.55
CA VAL A 249 -9.62 -10.17 25.42
C VAL A 249 -9.83 -10.89 24.09
N ASN A 250 -9.43 -10.26 22.99
CA ASN A 250 -9.62 -10.80 21.66
C ASN A 250 -8.77 -12.06 21.43
N LYS A 251 -9.34 -12.98 20.65
CA LYS A 251 -8.77 -14.31 20.42
C LYS A 251 -8.12 -14.41 19.06
N ASP A 252 -7.04 -15.17 18.97
CA ASP A 252 -6.41 -15.50 17.70
C ASP A 252 -7.23 -16.51 16.88
N ASN A 253 -6.68 -16.91 15.74
CA ASN A 253 -7.30 -17.82 14.79
C ASN A 253 -7.34 -19.29 15.26
N SER A 254 -6.77 -19.59 16.45
CA SER A 254 -6.91 -20.87 17.15
C SER A 254 -7.94 -20.81 18.29
N GLY A 255 -8.47 -19.62 18.61
CA GLY A 255 -9.35 -19.38 19.75
C GLY A 255 -8.62 -19.04 21.05
N THR A 256 -7.30 -18.84 21.00
CA THR A 256 -6.48 -18.47 22.17
C THR A 256 -6.54 -16.96 22.41
N VAL A 257 -6.75 -16.54 23.65
CA VAL A 257 -6.74 -15.10 24.01
C VAL A 257 -5.34 -14.54 23.79
N ARG A 258 -5.22 -13.45 23.04
CA ARG A 258 -3.93 -12.79 22.85
C ARG A 258 -3.59 -11.90 24.05
N PRO A 259 -2.33 -11.92 24.53
CA PRO A 259 -1.91 -11.08 25.64
C PRO A 259 -2.20 -9.59 25.41
N ARG A 260 -2.48 -8.87 26.51
CA ARG A 260 -2.56 -7.40 26.47
C ARG A 260 -1.17 -6.81 26.28
N HIS A 261 -0.99 -5.99 25.25
CA HIS A 261 0.25 -5.27 25.02
C HIS A 261 -0.02 -3.77 24.87
N ALA A 262 0.37 -3.00 25.89
CA ALA A 262 0.39 -1.54 25.86
C ALA A 262 1.72 -1.07 25.26
N ARG A 263 1.67 -0.08 24.37
CA ARG A 263 2.83 0.48 23.69
C ARG A 263 2.86 2.00 23.84
N GLY A 264 3.99 2.52 24.30
CA GLY A 264 4.36 3.91 24.08
C GLY A 264 4.96 4.12 22.68
N PHE A 265 4.84 5.33 22.17
CA PHE A 265 5.44 5.77 20.91
C PHE A 265 6.05 7.17 21.11
N GLY A 266 7.09 7.26 21.95
CA GLY A 266 7.77 8.52 22.26
C GLY A 266 8.33 9.24 21.02
N ASP A 267 8.69 8.49 19.98
CA ASP A 267 9.13 9.02 18.68
C ASP A 267 7.94 9.47 17.78
N GLY A 268 6.75 9.61 18.36
CA GLY A 268 5.59 10.22 17.74
C GLY A 268 4.93 9.42 16.62
N LEU A 269 4.09 10.13 15.87
CA LEU A 269 3.30 9.61 14.76
C LEU A 269 4.16 9.20 13.56
N TRP A 270 5.32 9.84 13.34
CA TRP A 270 6.23 9.41 12.27
C TRP A 270 6.69 7.97 12.45
N ARG A 271 7.05 7.61 13.69
CA ARG A 271 7.41 6.23 14.01
C ARG A 271 6.26 5.27 13.75
N MET A 272 5.03 5.68 14.04
CA MET A 272 3.84 4.88 13.74
C MET A 272 3.65 4.67 12.23
N ILE A 273 3.86 5.69 11.39
CA ILE A 273 3.80 5.59 9.92
C ILE A 273 4.72 4.45 9.43
N ILE A 274 5.99 4.47 9.87
CA ILE A 274 6.99 3.49 9.47
C ILE A 274 6.66 2.08 9.98
N LEU A 275 6.26 1.95 11.24
CA LEU A 275 5.94 0.65 11.85
C LEU A 275 4.67 0.02 11.25
N ASN A 276 3.66 0.84 10.95
CA ASN A 276 2.44 0.41 10.28
C ASN A 276 2.75 -0.09 8.86
N GLY A 277 3.58 0.63 8.08
CA GLY A 277 4.02 0.17 6.77
C GLY A 277 4.80 -1.16 6.82
N ARG A 278 5.75 -1.29 7.76
CA ARG A 278 6.55 -2.52 7.96
C ARG A 278 5.74 -3.72 8.41
N SER A 279 4.68 -3.51 9.20
CA SER A 279 3.89 -4.59 9.80
C SER A 279 3.40 -5.63 8.77
N ARG A 280 3.18 -5.19 7.53
CA ARG A 280 2.62 -6.03 6.47
C ARG A 280 3.64 -7.01 5.88
N VAL A 281 4.93 -6.65 5.93
CA VAL A 281 6.05 -7.53 5.60
C VAL A 281 6.16 -8.63 6.64
N ASP A 282 6.02 -8.29 7.93
CA ASP A 282 6.06 -9.27 9.02
C ASP A 282 4.90 -10.28 8.97
N LEU A 283 3.75 -9.87 8.46
CA LEU A 283 2.62 -10.77 8.18
C LEU A 283 2.80 -11.59 6.90
N GLY A 284 3.80 -11.28 6.07
CA GLY A 284 4.03 -11.95 4.79
C GLY A 284 2.99 -11.65 3.71
N VAL A 285 2.22 -10.57 3.86
CA VAL A 285 1.14 -10.22 2.92
C VAL A 285 1.52 -9.12 1.93
N HIS A 286 2.63 -8.43 2.16
CA HIS A 286 3.15 -7.36 1.30
C HIS A 286 4.66 -7.47 1.15
N TRP A 287 5.17 -6.98 0.02
CA TRP A 287 6.59 -6.72 -0.19
C TRP A 287 7.00 -5.43 0.53
N VAL A 288 8.28 -5.27 0.86
CA VAL A 288 8.75 -4.05 1.52
C VAL A 288 8.51 -2.78 0.67
N PHE A 289 8.71 -2.89 -0.65
CA PHE A 289 8.45 -1.82 -1.62
C PHE A 289 6.97 -1.48 -1.78
N ASP A 290 6.03 -2.33 -1.32
CA ASP A 290 4.62 -1.96 -1.26
C ASP A 290 4.38 -0.82 -0.27
N ALA A 291 5.27 -0.66 0.73
CA ALA A 291 5.20 0.41 1.70
C ALA A 291 6.14 1.57 1.34
N PHE A 292 7.41 1.30 0.99
CA PHE A 292 8.42 2.32 0.61
C PHE A 292 9.65 1.62 0.00
N ALA A 293 10.47 2.35 -0.75
CA ALA A 293 11.77 1.84 -1.17
C ALA A 293 12.76 1.75 0.00
N VAL A 294 13.80 0.91 -0.12
CA VAL A 294 14.87 0.80 0.87
C VAL A 294 16.20 1.26 0.29
N ASP A 295 17.04 1.85 1.15
CA ASP A 295 18.41 2.22 0.82
C ASP A 295 19.36 1.00 0.89
N ALA A 296 20.65 1.23 0.60
CA ALA A 296 21.68 0.18 0.67
C ALA A 296 21.88 -0.44 2.06
N ASN A 297 21.37 0.19 3.13
CA ASN A 297 21.43 -0.28 4.51
C ASN A 297 20.11 -0.92 4.97
N GLY A 298 19.14 -1.09 4.07
CA GLY A 298 17.81 -1.61 4.37
C GLY A 298 16.92 -0.62 5.15
N GLN A 299 17.30 0.65 5.23
CA GLN A 299 16.50 1.70 5.86
C GLN A 299 15.46 2.25 4.87
N PRO A 300 14.32 2.78 5.35
CA PRO A 300 13.36 3.43 4.46
C PRO A 300 14.00 4.58 3.68
N ASP A 301 13.82 4.55 2.37
CA ASP A 301 14.06 5.64 1.43
C ASP A 301 12.69 6.08 0.87
N LEU A 302 12.16 7.15 1.44
CA LEU A 302 10.84 7.70 1.04
C LEU A 302 10.95 8.65 -0.16
N ASP A 303 12.17 9.02 -0.55
CA ASP A 303 12.45 10.01 -1.59
C ASP A 303 12.93 9.38 -2.90
N LYS A 304 13.20 8.06 -2.91
CA LYS A 304 13.49 7.31 -4.14
C LYS A 304 12.40 7.54 -5.17
N GLN A 305 12.83 8.01 -6.35
CA GLN A 305 11.97 8.31 -7.48
C GLN A 305 12.43 7.55 -8.74
N ASP A 306 11.48 7.27 -9.63
CA ASP A 306 11.79 6.83 -10.99
C ASP A 306 12.21 8.00 -11.89
N ALA A 307 12.45 7.70 -13.17
CA ALA A 307 12.84 8.70 -14.17
C ALA A 307 11.73 9.73 -14.48
N GLN A 308 10.50 9.50 -14.02
CA GLN A 308 9.35 10.39 -14.14
C GLN A 308 9.13 11.22 -12.87
N GLY A 309 9.94 11.02 -11.83
CA GLY A 309 9.81 11.70 -10.54
C GLY A 309 8.75 11.08 -9.62
N LEU A 310 8.24 9.89 -9.95
CA LEU A 310 7.23 9.22 -9.13
C LEU A 310 7.92 8.43 -8.01
N ARG A 311 7.34 8.50 -6.80
CA ARG A 311 7.86 7.80 -5.61
C ARG A 311 7.36 6.35 -5.56
N VAL A 312 8.03 5.52 -4.76
CA VAL A 312 7.71 4.09 -4.61
C VAL A 312 6.96 3.80 -3.33
N GLY A 313 5.83 3.08 -3.44
CA GLY A 313 5.14 2.48 -2.30
C GLY A 313 4.07 3.36 -1.63
N GLY A 314 3.35 2.75 -0.69
CA GLY A 314 2.17 3.33 -0.09
C GLY A 314 2.43 4.50 0.85
N ILE A 315 3.56 4.53 1.57
CA ILE A 315 3.89 5.64 2.48
C ILE A 315 4.05 6.94 1.69
N PRO A 316 4.92 7.03 0.66
CA PRO A 316 5.01 8.25 -0.14
C PRO A 316 3.69 8.70 -0.75
N LEU A 317 2.84 7.77 -1.21
CA LEU A 317 1.50 8.10 -1.71
C LEU A 317 0.63 8.76 -0.62
N GLY A 318 0.59 8.18 0.58
CA GLY A 318 -0.20 8.72 1.68
C GLY A 318 0.31 10.08 2.16
N LEU A 319 1.63 10.28 2.18
CA LEU A 319 2.24 11.59 2.48
C LEU A 319 1.81 12.65 1.45
N THR A 320 1.93 12.35 0.14
CA THR A 320 1.50 13.27 -0.94
C THR A 320 0.03 13.66 -0.77
N ILE A 321 -0.84 12.69 -0.48
CA ILE A 321 -2.29 12.91 -0.34
C ILE A 321 -2.59 13.84 0.82
N ALA A 322 -2.02 13.57 1.99
CA ALA A 322 -2.22 14.42 3.17
C ALA A 322 -1.75 15.85 2.91
N GLU A 323 -0.56 15.98 2.32
CA GLU A 323 0.04 17.26 2.00
C GLU A 323 -0.78 18.09 1.00
N ASP A 324 -1.23 17.49 -0.10
CA ASP A 324 -2.07 18.14 -1.10
C ASP A 324 -3.40 18.63 -0.50
N ILE A 325 -4.07 17.79 0.29
CA ILE A 325 -5.31 18.15 0.98
C ILE A 325 -5.08 19.28 1.97
N PHE A 326 -3.95 19.27 2.68
CA PHE A 326 -3.62 20.32 3.65
C PHE A 326 -3.34 21.66 2.95
N ASP A 327 -2.54 21.65 1.89
CA ASP A 327 -2.14 22.83 1.12
C ASP A 327 -3.32 23.53 0.46
N THR A 328 -4.33 22.76 0.10
CA THR A 328 -5.57 23.27 -0.49
C THR A 328 -6.67 23.50 0.53
N GLU A 329 -6.36 23.42 1.83
CA GLU A 329 -7.33 23.62 2.92
C GLU A 329 -8.57 22.70 2.83
N MET A 330 -8.44 21.50 2.23
CA MET A 330 -9.51 20.52 2.02
C MET A 330 -10.65 21.05 1.13
N GLN A 331 -10.30 21.79 0.06
CA GLN A 331 -11.27 22.21 -0.96
C GLN A 331 -11.77 21.00 -1.76
N LEU A 332 -12.98 21.11 -2.32
CA LEU A 332 -13.59 20.04 -3.11
C LEU A 332 -12.75 19.71 -4.35
N SER A 333 -12.38 18.44 -4.50
CA SER A 333 -11.65 17.95 -5.67
C SER A 333 -12.44 18.20 -6.96
N GLN A 334 -11.74 18.65 -8.00
CA GLN A 334 -12.26 18.74 -9.36
C GLN A 334 -11.93 17.49 -10.19
N GLU A 335 -11.21 16.53 -9.61
CA GLU A 335 -10.77 15.33 -10.29
C GLU A 335 -11.87 14.27 -10.34
N GLY A 336 -12.22 13.88 -11.56
CA GLY A 336 -13.22 12.85 -11.81
C GLY A 336 -12.67 11.42 -11.70
N PRO A 337 -13.54 10.43 -11.96
CA PRO A 337 -13.12 9.06 -12.22
C PRO A 337 -12.09 9.01 -13.36
N ARG A 338 -11.13 8.09 -13.28
CA ARG A 338 -10.17 7.85 -14.35
C ARG A 338 -10.92 7.40 -15.60
N ALA A 339 -10.68 8.07 -16.73
CA ALA A 339 -11.28 7.67 -18.01
C ALA A 339 -10.87 6.24 -18.33
N TRP A 340 -11.84 5.40 -18.70
CA TRP A 340 -11.58 4.01 -19.08
C TRP A 340 -10.65 3.98 -20.29
N GLN A 341 -9.41 3.54 -20.10
CA GLN A 341 -8.51 3.22 -21.20
C GLN A 341 -8.67 1.74 -21.52
N SER A 342 -9.04 1.43 -22.76
CA SER A 342 -9.14 0.05 -23.22
C SER A 342 -7.82 -0.69 -22.94
N PRO A 343 -7.85 -1.92 -22.39
CA PRO A 343 -6.65 -2.71 -22.12
C PRO A 343 -5.83 -3.06 -23.38
N TYR A 344 -6.35 -2.76 -24.57
CA TYR A 344 -5.67 -2.94 -25.85
C TYR A 344 -5.03 -1.67 -26.43
N SER A 345 -4.93 -0.59 -25.66
CA SER A 345 -4.23 0.62 -26.13
C SER A 345 -2.72 0.43 -26.02
N PRO A 346 -1.94 0.50 -27.13
CA PRO A 346 -0.51 0.33 -27.06
C PRO A 346 0.09 1.45 -26.21
N CYS A 347 0.89 1.03 -25.23
CA CYS A 347 1.74 1.83 -24.36
C CYS A 347 2.25 3.10 -25.08
N ARG A 348 1.92 4.30 -24.59
CA ARG A 348 2.50 5.54 -25.10
C ARG A 348 4.00 5.54 -24.79
N ARG A 349 4.83 5.05 -25.72
CA ARG A 349 6.22 5.51 -25.80
C ARG A 349 6.16 7.00 -26.13
N GLY A 350 6.73 7.82 -25.25
CA GLY A 350 6.79 9.25 -25.45
C GLY A 350 7.46 9.61 -26.77
N SER A 351 6.71 10.27 -27.65
CA SER A 351 7.29 11.08 -28.71
C SER A 351 6.87 12.53 -28.46
N ARG A 352 7.77 13.32 -27.87
CA ARG A 352 7.68 14.78 -27.94
C ARG A 352 7.83 15.16 -29.42
N LEU A 353 6.82 15.86 -29.92
CA LEU A 353 6.87 16.57 -31.20
C LEU A 353 7.99 17.61 -31.13
N SER A 354 9.06 17.40 -31.90
CA SER A 354 9.98 18.47 -32.28
C SER A 354 9.39 19.19 -33.50
N SER A 355 9.18 20.49 -33.35
CA SER A 355 8.85 21.41 -34.43
C SER A 355 9.97 21.45 -35.48
N GLY A 356 9.59 21.31 -36.77
CA GLY A 356 10.48 21.44 -37.92
C GLY A 356 9.67 21.56 -39.21
N ALA A 357 10.02 22.54 -40.04
CA ALA A 357 9.27 23.17 -41.13
C ALA A 357 8.89 22.26 -42.34
N PRO A 358 7.97 22.71 -43.24
CA PRO A 358 7.31 21.85 -44.21
C PRO A 358 8.14 21.64 -45.48
N VAL A 359 8.16 20.40 -45.98
CA VAL A 359 8.71 20.07 -47.30
C VAL A 359 7.55 19.85 -48.27
N SER A 360 7.61 20.58 -49.38
CA SER A 360 6.69 20.66 -50.49
C SER A 360 6.50 19.34 -51.24
N SER A 361 5.24 19.00 -51.51
CA SER A 361 4.83 17.93 -52.44
C SER A 361 5.09 18.33 -53.90
N PRO A 362 5.52 17.40 -54.77
CA PRO A 362 5.22 17.48 -56.18
C PRO A 362 4.06 16.55 -56.54
N SER A 363 3.13 17.16 -57.25
CA SER A 363 1.97 16.59 -57.93
C SER A 363 2.35 15.52 -58.95
N LEU A 364 1.54 14.46 -59.04
CA LEU A 364 1.46 13.65 -60.24
C LEU A 364 0.04 13.15 -60.53
N ARG A 365 -0.25 13.16 -61.82
CA ARG A 365 -1.56 13.25 -62.48
C ARG A 365 -2.32 11.92 -62.48
N ILE A 366 -3.65 12.04 -62.44
CA ILE A 366 -4.62 11.03 -62.89
C ILE A 366 -4.75 11.13 -64.43
N PRO A 367 -4.83 9.99 -65.14
CA PRO A 367 -6.03 9.67 -65.94
C PRO A 367 -6.35 8.16 -65.86
N GLY A 368 -7.56 7.63 -65.89
CA GLY A 368 -8.93 8.12 -66.00
C GLY A 368 -9.84 6.92 -66.30
N ARG A 369 -11.15 7.09 -66.01
CA ARG A 369 -12.35 6.45 -66.60
C ARG A 369 -12.74 4.98 -66.31
N ARG A 370 -14.07 4.88 -66.09
CA ARG A 370 -15.07 3.78 -66.24
C ARG A 370 -15.16 2.83 -65.04
N SER A 371 -16.19 2.93 -64.20
CA SER A 371 -17.63 2.60 -64.33
C SER A 371 -17.92 1.14 -64.02
N GLU A 372 -18.98 0.95 -63.20
CA GLU A 372 -19.77 -0.26 -62.95
C GLU A 372 -19.46 -1.08 -61.67
N ASN A 373 -20.48 -1.04 -60.80
CA ASN A 373 -21.15 -2.16 -60.11
C ASN A 373 -20.45 -2.88 -58.94
N ASP A 374 -21.02 -2.65 -57.75
CA ASP A 374 -21.29 -3.64 -56.69
C ASP A 374 -21.90 -4.96 -57.26
N PRO A 375 -21.96 -6.11 -56.52
CA PRO A 375 -21.77 -6.26 -55.07
C PRO A 375 -20.97 -7.51 -54.60
N ALA A 376 -20.73 -7.53 -53.29
CA ALA A 376 -20.73 -8.68 -52.36
C ALA A 376 -19.91 -9.95 -52.69
N CYS A 377 -18.94 -10.22 -51.80
CA CYS A 377 -18.98 -11.41 -50.93
C CYS A 377 -18.23 -11.15 -49.63
#